data_AF-A0A9D5CG91-F1
#
_entry.id   AF-A0A9D5CG91-F1
#
_cell.length_a   1.000
_cell.length_b   1.000
_cell.length_c   1.000
_cell.angle_alpha   90.00
_cell.angle_beta   90.00
_cell.angle_gamma   90.00
#
_symmetry.space_group_name_H-M   'P 1'
#
loop_
_entity.id
_entity.type
_entity.pdbx_description
1 polymer ?
#
loop_
_entity_poly.entity_id
_entity_poly.type
_entity_poly.pdbx_seq_one_letter_code
_entity_poly.pdbx_strand_id
1 'polypeptide(L)'
;MGGVFVDDCRLSKMLEKYQQNSGRRLWDAKHENLSAEIDRVKKENDNMQIELRHLKGEDLNSLNPKELIPIEEALQNGLSNVRDKQMDFLKMLKKNERLLEEENKRLSYILQHHQQLAMNGNVREMELGYHQKDRDFHHSQMPMAFRVQPIQPNLQQDKQ
;
A
#
# COMPACT_ATOMS: atom_id res chain seq x y z
N MET A 1 -18.87 -20.25 50.65
CA MET A 1 -17.42 -20.02 50.77
C MET A 1 -17.04 -18.95 49.76
N GLY A 2 -17.20 -17.67 50.13
CA GLY A 2 -16.84 -16.56 49.26
C GLY A 2 -15.33 -16.35 49.31
N GLY A 3 -14.64 -16.65 48.22
CA GLY A 3 -13.24 -16.29 48.05
C GLY A 3 -13.13 -14.77 48.01
N VAL A 4 -12.49 -14.19 49.02
CA VAL A 4 -12.17 -12.76 49.05
C VAL A 4 -11.11 -12.54 47.98
N PHE A 5 -11.53 -11.99 46.84
CA PHE A 5 -10.61 -11.34 45.91
C PHE A 5 -9.95 -10.19 46.67
N VAL A 6 -8.72 -10.42 47.15
CA VAL A 6 -7.88 -9.37 47.69
C VAL A 6 -7.59 -8.43 46.53
N ASP A 7 -8.00 -7.18 46.70
CA ASP A 7 -7.89 -6.11 45.72
C ASP A 7 -6.40 -5.77 45.52
N ASP A 8 -5.77 -6.47 44.58
CA ASP A 8 -4.34 -6.38 44.23
C ASP A 8 -3.93 -4.93 43.91
N CYS A 9 -4.89 -4.11 43.46
CA CYS A 9 -4.72 -2.69 43.20
C CYS A 9 -4.55 -1.84 44.48
N ARG A 10 -5.18 -2.20 45.61
CA ARG A 10 -5.15 -1.37 46.82
C ARG A 10 -3.86 -1.56 47.62
N LEU A 11 -3.36 -2.79 47.70
CA LEU A 11 -2.08 -3.10 48.31
C LEU A 11 -0.92 -2.54 47.47
N SER A 12 -0.94 -2.73 46.15
CA SER A 12 0.09 -2.20 45.24
C SER A 12 0.21 -0.68 45.34
N LYS A 13 -0.91 0.05 45.34
CA LYS A 13 -0.92 1.51 45.52
C LYS A 13 -0.44 1.96 46.90
N MET A 14 -0.71 1.18 47.95
CA MET A 14 -0.23 1.49 49.31
C MET A 14 1.28 1.27 49.43
N LEU A 15 1.79 0.19 48.85
CA LEU A 15 3.23 -0.12 48.81
C LEU A 15 3.99 0.91 47.97
N GLU A 16 3.43 1.33 46.84
CA GLU A 16 4.01 2.39 46.00
C GLU A 16 4.13 3.72 46.77
N LYS A 17 3.08 4.14 47.48
CA LYS A 17 3.12 5.34 48.34
C LYS A 17 4.11 5.21 49.49
N TYR A 18 4.16 4.05 50.15
CA TYR A 18 5.13 3.81 51.21
C TYR A 18 6.56 3.91 50.68
N GLN A 19 6.82 3.35 49.49
CA GLN A 19 8.14 3.40 48.84
C GLN A 19 8.52 4.83 48.43
N GLN A 20 7.59 5.63 47.89
CA GLN A 20 7.82 7.05 47.57
C GLN A 20 8.11 7.88 48.82
N ASN A 21 7.41 7.65 49.92
CA ASN A 21 7.51 8.47 51.12
C ASN A 21 8.66 8.05 52.06
N SER A 22 8.99 6.76 52.12
CA SER A 22 10.02 6.23 53.02
C SER A 22 11.43 6.21 52.41
N GLY A 23 11.54 6.33 51.09
CA GLY A 23 12.80 6.22 50.35
C GLY A 23 13.44 4.82 50.37
N ARG A 24 12.82 3.83 51.03
CA ARG A 24 13.27 2.44 51.04
C ARG A 24 12.63 1.67 49.89
N ARG A 25 13.45 1.17 48.97
CA ARG A 25 12.98 0.29 47.88
C ARG A 25 12.62 -1.07 48.45
N LEU A 26 11.39 -1.51 48.20
CA LEU A 26 10.90 -2.85 48.57
C LEU A 26 11.08 -3.86 47.41
N TRP A 27 11.73 -3.44 46.33
CA TRP A 27 11.91 -4.21 45.12
C TRP A 27 13.02 -5.24 45.28
N ASP A 28 12.84 -6.41 44.67
CA ASP A 28 13.93 -7.34 44.47
C ASP A 28 14.83 -6.88 43.31
N ALA A 29 15.99 -7.52 43.15
CA ALA A 29 16.94 -7.17 42.10
C ALA A 29 16.35 -7.24 40.67
N LYS A 30 15.33 -8.08 40.44
CA LYS A 30 14.69 -8.19 39.11
C LYS A 30 13.79 -6.97 38.85
N HIS A 31 13.01 -6.55 39.84
CA HIS A 31 12.15 -5.37 39.74
C HIS A 31 12.96 -4.07 39.67
N GLU A 32 14.09 -3.99 40.38
CA GLU A 32 15.03 -2.87 40.26
C GLU A 32 15.63 -2.76 38.86
N ASN A 33 16.12 -3.88 38.31
CA ASN A 33 16.64 -3.92 36.96
C ASN A 33 15.57 -3.55 35.92
N LEU A 34 14.34 -4.06 36.08
CA LEU A 34 13.24 -3.73 35.18
C LEU A 34 12.86 -2.24 35.25
N SER A 35 12.84 -1.64 36.44
CA SER A 35 12.60 -0.19 36.56
C SER A 35 13.71 0.62 35.91
N ALA A 36 14.97 0.23 36.08
CA ALA A 36 16.08 0.92 35.44
C ALA A 36 16.02 0.82 33.91
N GLU A 37 15.61 -0.34 33.39
CA GLU A 37 15.34 -0.57 31.97
C GLU A 37 14.23 0.36 31.45
N ILE A 38 13.10 0.44 32.18
CA ILE A 38 11.99 1.33 31.85
C ILE A 38 12.45 2.79 31.81
N ASP A 39 13.22 3.24 32.80
CA ASP A 39 13.71 4.61 32.87
C ASP A 39 14.69 4.91 31.73
N ARG A 40 15.52 3.93 31.34
CA ARG A 40 16.40 4.05 30.17
C ARG A 40 15.60 4.19 28.88
N VAL A 41 14.61 3.32 28.66
CA VAL A 41 13.76 3.34 27.45
C VAL A 41 12.94 4.63 27.38
N LYS A 42 12.41 5.12 28.51
CA LYS A 42 11.71 6.41 28.56
C LYS A 42 12.62 7.55 28.12
N LYS A 43 13.84 7.61 28.68
CA LYS A 43 14.82 8.64 28.31
C LYS A 43 15.19 8.57 26.84
N GLU A 44 15.37 7.37 26.29
CA GLU A 44 15.63 7.18 24.87
C GLU A 44 14.45 7.65 24.00
N ASN A 45 13.21 7.34 24.42
CA ASN A 45 12.01 7.82 23.75
C ASN A 45 11.92 9.35 23.75
N ASP A 46 12.15 9.98 24.89
CA ASP A 46 12.14 11.44 25.02
C ASP A 46 13.20 12.08 24.11
N ASN A 47 14.40 11.49 24.04
CA ASN A 47 15.46 11.93 23.13
C ASN A 47 15.05 11.81 21.66
N MET A 48 14.46 10.67 21.26
CA MET A 48 13.97 10.47 19.88
C MET A 48 12.86 11.46 19.53
N GLN A 49 11.96 11.78 20.47
CA GLN A 49 10.92 12.78 20.25
C GLN A 49 11.51 14.17 20.00
N ILE A 50 12.54 14.55 20.77
CA ILE A 50 13.28 15.81 20.55
C ILE A 50 13.91 15.81 19.16
N GLU A 51 14.58 14.73 18.76
CA GLU A 51 15.20 14.62 17.44
C GLU A 51 14.17 14.73 16.30
N LEU A 52 13.00 14.10 16.45
CA LEU A 52 11.89 14.23 15.51
C LEU A 52 11.39 15.66 15.38
N ARG A 53 11.32 16.43 16.48
CA ARG A 53 10.97 17.85 16.44
C ARG A 53 12.02 18.65 15.65
N HIS A 54 13.31 18.41 15.91
CA HIS A 54 14.39 19.06 15.16
C HIS A 54 14.34 18.74 13.66
N LEU A 55 14.10 17.48 13.29
CA LEU A 55 13.95 17.07 11.89
C LEU A 55 12.72 17.72 11.21
N LYS A 56 11.68 18.04 11.97
CA LYS A 56 10.52 18.81 11.49
C LYS A 56 10.78 20.30 11.38
N GLY A 57 11.94 20.79 11.85
CA GLY A 57 12.29 22.20 11.90
C GLY A 57 11.78 22.95 13.13
N GLU A 58 11.40 22.23 14.19
CA GLU A 58 10.97 22.78 15.48
C GLU A 58 12.19 22.91 16.43
N ASP A 59 12.07 23.75 17.47
CA ASP A 59 13.07 23.96 18.55
C ASP A 59 14.52 24.35 18.12
N LEU A 60 14.72 24.75 16.86
CA LEU A 60 16.06 24.99 16.28
C LEU A 60 16.87 26.12 16.94
N ASN A 61 16.20 27.12 17.54
CA ASN A 61 16.88 28.27 18.16
C ASN A 61 17.75 27.88 19.37
N SER A 62 17.50 26.69 19.95
CA SER A 62 18.27 26.12 21.05
C SER A 62 19.55 25.39 20.60
N LEU A 63 19.67 25.09 19.31
CA LEU A 63 20.76 24.32 18.75
C LEU A 63 21.88 25.24 18.26
N ASN A 64 23.11 24.78 18.43
CA ASN A 64 24.27 25.44 17.86
C ASN A 64 24.52 24.99 16.41
N PRO A 65 25.34 25.73 15.63
CA PRO A 65 25.59 25.37 14.23
C PRO A 65 26.14 23.95 14.02
N LYS A 66 26.92 23.40 14.96
CA LYS A 66 27.46 22.03 14.82
C LYS A 66 26.38 20.97 14.98
N GLU A 67 25.36 21.25 15.77
CA GLU A 67 24.20 20.37 15.98
C GLU A 67 23.22 20.41 14.81
N LEU A 68 23.18 21.52 14.06
CA LEU A 68 22.34 21.67 12.87
C LEU A 68 22.86 20.89 11.65
N ILE A 69 24.18 20.75 11.49
CA ILE A 69 24.82 20.04 10.37
C ILE A 69 24.27 18.62 10.17
N PRO A 70 24.26 17.72 11.17
CA PRO A 70 23.76 16.35 10.98
C PRO A 70 22.26 16.31 10.65
N ILE A 71 21.47 17.27 11.15
CA ILE A 71 20.03 17.38 10.83
C ILE A 71 19.86 17.75 9.36
N GLU A 72 20.60 18.75 8.88
CA GLU A 72 20.58 19.16 7.47
C GLU A 72 21.01 18.02 6.55
N GLU A 73 22.09 17.33 6.88
CA GLU A 73 22.59 16.18 6.10
C GLU A 73 21.54 15.05 6.04
N ALA A 74 20.92 14.71 7.17
CA ALA A 74 19.86 13.71 7.22
C ALA A 74 18.65 14.08 6.35
N LEU A 75 18.22 15.34 6.40
CA LEU A 75 17.13 15.86 5.58
C LEU A 75 17.47 15.86 4.08
N GLN A 76 18.67 16.30 3.72
CA GLN A 76 19.13 16.34 2.34
C GLN A 76 19.24 14.93 1.74
N ASN A 77 19.76 13.98 2.51
CA ASN A 77 19.84 12.57 2.12
C ASN A 77 18.43 11.96 2.00
N GLY A 78 17.55 12.20 2.96
CA GLY A 78 16.16 11.76 2.92
C GLY A 78 15.42 12.28 1.69
N LEU A 79 15.56 13.57 1.37
CA LEU A 79 14.95 14.20 0.22
C LEU A 79 15.47 13.63 -1.10
N SER A 80 16.79 13.42 -1.21
CA SER A 80 17.42 12.80 -2.38
C SER A 80 16.87 11.39 -2.62
N ASN A 81 16.82 10.57 -1.57
CA ASN A 81 16.27 9.21 -1.64
C ASN A 81 14.79 9.18 -2.07
N VAL A 82 13.97 10.13 -1.61
CA VAL A 82 12.56 10.23 -2.03
C VAL A 82 12.47 10.58 -3.52
N ARG A 83 13.26 11.55 -3.98
CA ARG A 83 13.31 11.94 -5.40
C ARG A 83 13.76 10.78 -6.29
N ASP A 84 14.77 10.03 -5.89
CA ASP A 84 15.25 8.88 -6.65
C ASP A 84 14.15 7.83 -6.83
N LYS A 85 13.44 7.50 -5.73
CA LYS A 85 12.29 6.58 -5.78
C LYS A 85 11.16 7.08 -6.67
N GLN A 86 10.84 8.38 -6.62
CA GLN A 86 9.83 8.99 -7.49
C GLN A 86 10.24 8.89 -8.96
N MET A 87 11.51 9.16 -9.27
CA MET A 87 12.04 9.07 -10.62
C MET A 87 12.04 7.64 -11.16
N ASP A 88 12.38 6.65 -10.33
CA ASP A 88 12.32 5.24 -10.73
C ASP A 88 10.90 4.78 -10.99
N PHE A 89 9.94 5.21 -10.17
CA PHE A 89 8.53 4.95 -10.42
C PHE A 89 8.05 5.57 -11.75
N LEU A 90 8.43 6.82 -12.02
CA LEU A 90 8.11 7.50 -13.28
C LEU A 90 8.72 6.77 -14.49
N LYS A 91 9.99 6.33 -14.40
CA LYS A 91 10.65 5.55 -15.46
C LYS A 91 9.90 4.24 -15.74
N MET A 92 9.45 3.56 -14.68
CA MET A 92 8.67 2.33 -14.79
C MET A 92 7.34 2.58 -15.51
N LEU A 93 6.59 3.62 -15.13
CA LEU A 93 5.35 4.00 -15.79
C LEU A 93 5.55 4.29 -17.28
N LYS A 94 6.56 5.08 -17.64
CA LYS A 94 6.91 5.37 -19.05
C LYS A 94 7.31 4.14 -19.85
N LYS A 95 7.87 3.11 -19.19
CA LYS A 95 8.15 1.83 -19.84
C LYS A 95 6.86 1.05 -20.10
N ASN A 96 5.97 1.00 -19.12
CA ASN A 96 4.69 0.29 -19.24
C ASN A 96 3.79 0.93 -20.30
N GLU A 97 3.74 2.26 -20.36
CA GLU A 97 3.02 3.01 -21.40
C GLU A 97 3.46 2.59 -22.81
N ARG A 98 4.77 2.63 -23.08
CA ARG A 98 5.33 2.20 -24.38
C ARG A 98 4.98 0.75 -24.72
N LEU A 99 5.10 -0.17 -23.76
CA LEU A 99 4.74 -1.57 -23.97
C LEU A 99 3.25 -1.75 -24.28
N LEU A 100 2.39 -0.99 -23.61
CA LEU A 100 0.95 -1.03 -23.84
C LEU A 100 0.57 -0.44 -25.20
N GLU A 101 1.22 0.65 -25.62
CA GLU A 101 1.05 1.24 -26.95
C GLU A 101 1.49 0.28 -28.06
N GLU A 102 2.65 -0.37 -27.90
CA GLU A 102 3.15 -1.38 -28.83
C GLU A 102 2.19 -2.57 -28.95
N GLU A 103 1.69 -3.07 -27.82
CA GLU A 103 0.75 -4.19 -27.81
C GLU A 103 -0.60 -3.80 -28.41
N ASN A 104 -1.12 -2.60 -28.10
CA ASN A 104 -2.36 -2.10 -28.69
C ASN A 104 -2.23 -1.95 -30.22
N LYS A 105 -1.11 -1.42 -30.69
CA LYS A 105 -0.80 -1.34 -32.13
C LYS A 105 -0.77 -2.73 -32.77
N ARG A 106 -0.15 -3.72 -32.12
CA ARG A 106 -0.10 -5.11 -32.58
C ARG A 106 -1.50 -5.72 -32.68
N LEU A 107 -2.32 -5.55 -31.64
CA LEU A 107 -3.70 -6.06 -31.60
C LEU A 107 -4.59 -5.38 -32.64
N SER A 108 -4.44 -4.07 -32.83
CA SER A 108 -5.16 -3.30 -33.86
C SER A 108 -4.83 -3.80 -35.26
N TYR A 109 -3.56 -4.11 -35.54
CA TYR A 109 -3.14 -4.70 -36.81
C TYR A 109 -3.76 -6.09 -37.04
N ILE A 110 -3.75 -6.95 -36.02
CA ILE A 110 -4.37 -8.29 -36.09
C ILE A 110 -5.88 -8.18 -36.36
N LEU A 111 -6.56 -7.27 -35.67
CA LEU A 111 -8.00 -7.04 -35.83
C LEU A 111 -8.32 -6.54 -37.24
N GLN A 112 -7.56 -5.56 -37.74
CA GLN A 112 -7.73 -5.02 -39.08
C GLN A 112 -7.52 -6.10 -40.15
N HIS A 113 -6.46 -6.90 -40.01
CA HIS A 113 -6.18 -8.01 -40.91
C HIS A 113 -7.32 -9.06 -40.90
N HIS A 114 -7.85 -9.41 -39.73
CA HIS A 114 -8.97 -10.33 -39.62
C HIS A 114 -10.26 -9.78 -40.25
N GLN A 115 -10.56 -8.50 -40.04
CA GLN A 115 -11.69 -7.83 -40.69
C GLN A 115 -11.54 -7.81 -42.22
N GLN A 116 -10.34 -7.53 -42.73
CA GLN A 116 -10.07 -7.59 -44.18
C GLN A 116 -10.25 -9.00 -44.73
N LEU A 117 -9.79 -10.04 -44.02
CA LEU A 117 -10.02 -11.42 -44.43
C LEU A 117 -11.50 -11.80 -44.41
N ALA A 118 -12.26 -11.38 -43.40
CA ALA A 118 -13.70 -11.62 -43.34
C ALA A 118 -14.45 -10.89 -44.48
N MET A 119 -14.06 -9.64 -44.78
CA MET A 119 -14.62 -8.87 -45.90
C MET A 119 -14.24 -9.49 -47.25
N ASN A 120 -12.97 -9.88 -47.45
CA ASN A 120 -12.51 -10.50 -48.71
C ASN A 120 -13.06 -11.93 -48.89
N GLY A 121 -13.33 -12.66 -47.81
CA GLY A 121 -14.06 -13.92 -47.83
C GLY A 121 -15.48 -13.74 -48.35
N ASN A 122 -16.19 -12.73 -47.83
CA ASN A 122 -17.52 -12.34 -48.33
C ASN A 122 -17.50 -11.82 -49.78
N VAL A 123 -16.46 -11.06 -50.19
CA VAL A 123 -16.35 -10.56 -51.58
C VAL A 123 -16.05 -11.72 -52.54
N ARG A 124 -15.19 -12.68 -52.19
CA ARG A 124 -14.95 -13.86 -53.03
C ARG A 124 -16.17 -14.78 -53.13
N GLU A 125 -16.95 -14.90 -52.06
CA GLU A 125 -18.24 -15.61 -52.06
C GLU A 125 -19.29 -14.88 -52.91
N MET A 126 -19.31 -13.55 -52.88
CA MET A 126 -20.15 -12.70 -53.73
C MET A 126 -19.71 -12.78 -55.21
N GLU A 127 -18.41 -12.82 -55.51
CA GLU A 127 -17.85 -12.92 -56.87
C GLU A 127 -18.07 -14.32 -57.50
N LEU A 128 -18.07 -15.38 -56.69
CA LEU A 128 -18.47 -16.73 -57.10
C LEU A 128 -20.00 -16.87 -57.28
N GLY A 129 -20.81 -15.99 -56.68
CA GLY A 129 -22.26 -16.03 -56.69
C GLY A 129 -22.94 -15.45 -57.94
N TYR A 130 -22.23 -14.71 -58.79
CA TYR A 130 -22.85 -14.07 -59.98
C TYR A 130 -22.96 -14.99 -61.21
N HIS A 131 -22.62 -16.27 -61.11
CA HIS A 131 -22.68 -17.23 -62.21
C HIS A 131 -23.52 -18.48 -61.96
N GLN A 132 -24.33 -18.54 -60.90
CA GLN A 132 -25.22 -19.68 -60.68
C GLN A 132 -26.67 -19.23 -60.49
N LYS A 133 -27.37 -19.14 -61.64
CA LYS A 133 -28.83 -19.04 -61.71
C LYS A 133 -29.47 -20.23 -60.98
N ASP A 134 -30.57 -19.91 -60.30
CA ASP A 134 -31.66 -20.81 -59.89
C ASP A 134 -31.31 -21.96 -58.92
N ARG A 135 -31.57 -21.73 -57.61
CA ARG A 135 -32.56 -22.49 -56.80
C ARG A 135 -32.39 -22.24 -55.29
N ASP A 136 -33.44 -21.64 -54.72
CA ASP A 136 -34.13 -22.02 -53.49
C ASP A 136 -33.36 -22.36 -52.19
N PHE A 137 -33.61 -21.50 -51.19
CA PHE A 137 -33.56 -21.74 -49.74
C PHE A 137 -32.20 -22.12 -49.12
N HIS A 138 -31.55 -21.12 -48.50
CA HIS A 138 -31.22 -21.07 -47.06
C HIS A 138 -30.42 -19.78 -46.76
N HIS A 139 -31.12 -18.66 -46.64
CA HIS A 139 -30.56 -17.41 -46.12
C HIS A 139 -30.65 -17.45 -44.59
N SER A 140 -29.68 -18.08 -43.92
CA SER A 140 -29.58 -18.01 -42.45
C SER A 140 -28.80 -16.75 -42.06
N GLN A 141 -29.57 -15.73 -41.68
CA GLN A 141 -29.14 -14.37 -41.39
C GLN A 141 -28.89 -14.20 -39.88
N MET A 142 -27.61 -14.14 -39.45
CA MET A 142 -26.99 -13.35 -38.33
C MET A 142 -27.62 -13.39 -36.90
N PRO A 143 -27.01 -12.83 -35.82
CA PRO A 143 -25.62 -12.44 -35.52
C PRO A 143 -25.06 -13.08 -34.21
N MET A 144 -23.72 -13.11 -34.06
CA MET A 144 -23.07 -13.52 -32.81
C MET A 144 -23.35 -12.52 -31.67
N ALA A 145 -24.16 -12.92 -30.69
CA ALA A 145 -24.38 -12.15 -29.46
C ALA A 145 -23.22 -12.37 -28.47
N PHE A 146 -22.40 -11.35 -28.22
CA PHE A 146 -21.46 -11.34 -27.11
C PHE A 146 -22.23 -11.23 -25.79
N ARG A 147 -22.34 -12.32 -25.04
CA ARG A 147 -22.80 -12.30 -23.64
C ARG A 147 -21.60 -12.00 -22.73
N VAL A 148 -21.57 -10.78 -22.19
CA VAL A 148 -20.67 -10.45 -21.08
C VAL A 148 -21.32 -11.00 -19.80
N GLN A 149 -20.76 -12.07 -19.22
CA GLN A 149 -21.19 -12.50 -17.88
C GLN A 149 -20.63 -11.51 -16.85
N PRO A 150 -21.45 -10.95 -15.94
CA PRO A 150 -20.93 -10.15 -14.85
C PRO A 150 -20.22 -11.05 -13.84
N ILE A 151 -18.91 -10.85 -13.68
CA ILE A 151 -18.15 -11.39 -12.54
C ILE A 151 -18.44 -10.47 -11.35
N GLN A 152 -19.28 -10.92 -10.42
CA GLN A 152 -19.42 -10.29 -9.10
C GLN A 152 -18.76 -11.17 -8.03
N PRO A 153 -17.66 -10.74 -7.41
CA PRO A 153 -17.20 -11.34 -6.17
C PRO A 153 -17.75 -10.53 -4.97
N ASN A 154 -18.48 -11.24 -4.10
CA ASN A 154 -18.69 -10.97 -2.67
C ASN A 154 -19.32 -9.62 -2.25
N LEU A 155 -20.64 -9.63 -2.04
CA LEU A 155 -21.30 -8.84 -0.99
C LEU A 155 -21.92 -9.80 0.04
N GLN A 156 -21.17 -10.16 1.08
CA GLN A 156 -21.77 -10.65 2.32
C GLN A 156 -22.00 -9.42 3.20
N GLN A 157 -23.26 -8.97 3.28
CA GLN A 157 -23.70 -8.05 4.33
C GLN A 157 -23.91 -8.86 5.60
N ASP A 158 -23.05 -8.64 6.60
CA ASP A 158 -23.37 -8.90 7.99
C ASP A 158 -24.64 -8.14 8.37
N LYS A 159 -25.63 -8.85 8.90
CA LYS A 159 -26.73 -8.26 9.66
C LYS A 159 -26.60 -8.70 11.11
N GLN A 160 -26.32 -7.73 11.97
CA GLN A 160 -26.79 -7.71 13.37
C GLN A 160 -28.31 -7.67 13.42
#